data_AF-A0A819W6I3-F1
#
_entry.id   AF-A0A819W6I3-F1
#
_cell.length_a   1.000
_cell.length_b   1.000
_cell.length_c   1.000
_cell.angle_alpha   90.00
_cell.angle_beta   90.00
_cell.angle_gamma   90.00
#
_symmetry.space_group_name_H-M   'P 1'
#
loop_
_entity.id
_entity.type
_entity.pdbx_description
1 polymer ?
#
loop_
_entity_poly.entity_id
_entity_poly.type
_entity_poly.pdbx_seq_one_letter_code
_entity_poly.pdbx_strand_id
1 'polypeptide(L)'
;MNLLSTLLNTTTSLPSPDTNTSLWIGYISVIIAVLFFGSNLVPAGKYPIGDGLSFQFFMCCGIWIVGLIIDLFVKSPQFFPLVLIGGILWTTGNILSIFVIRINGLGMSMLLWCTTNMLVGWASGHFGWFGLIPENVEQPILNYIGVTIACLSGIAFLAIRTIKQEETIQNLEEEQQPILQSSSIVTICNDATPIDTTTIAVSSSTNLYRCIIGCILAIIAGILFGFIFIPSTYIQDHPNIYSAASKNGLHYVFAMYSGIFFSSMFYYLVYIAYKGNRPYIHIQSIFPAIISGIMWGIAQAGFLVANSVLSQAISFPLITIGPGTIAVFWSIFYFKEISGRRNYLIIIVGTFFRIISAILIILSKPIPR
;
A
#
# COMPACT_ATOMS: atom_id res chain seq x y z
N MET A 1 40.38 31.99 -11.91
CA MET A 1 39.09 31.82 -12.62
C MET A 1 39.02 30.54 -13.48
N ASN A 2 40.13 29.84 -13.76
CA ASN A 2 40.13 28.61 -14.59
C ASN A 2 40.34 27.28 -13.82
N LEU A 3 40.56 27.26 -12.51
CA LEU A 3 40.63 26.00 -11.75
C LEU A 3 39.25 25.51 -11.25
N LEU A 4 38.36 26.44 -10.91
CA LEU A 4 37.00 26.14 -10.43
C LEU A 4 36.07 25.67 -11.57
N SER A 5 36.27 26.16 -12.80
CA SER A 5 35.56 25.65 -13.99
C SER A 5 36.00 24.23 -14.38
N THR A 6 37.25 23.87 -14.12
CA THR A 6 37.80 22.55 -14.45
C THR A 6 37.36 21.47 -13.45
N LEU A 7 37.14 21.85 -12.19
CA LEU A 7 36.55 20.97 -11.15
C LEU A 7 35.03 20.81 -11.28
N LEU A 8 34.32 21.78 -11.87
CA LEU A 8 32.89 21.67 -12.16
C LEU A 8 32.59 20.79 -13.40
N ASN A 9 33.52 20.69 -14.36
CA ASN A 9 33.37 19.85 -15.55
C ASN A 9 33.73 18.37 -15.34
N THR A 10 34.29 17.99 -14.18
CA THR A 10 34.71 16.60 -13.90
C THR A 10 33.62 15.73 -13.26
N THR A 11 32.39 16.23 -13.11
CA THR A 11 31.24 15.43 -12.62
C THR A 11 30.19 15.13 -13.69
N THR A 12 30.42 15.53 -14.95
CA THR A 12 29.47 15.32 -16.06
C THR A 12 30.02 14.37 -17.10
N SER A 13 30.02 13.09 -16.76
CA SER A 13 29.75 11.98 -17.68
C SER A 13 29.67 10.72 -16.83
N LEU A 14 28.51 10.50 -16.20
CA LEU A 14 28.16 9.12 -15.84
C LEU A 14 28.18 8.34 -17.16
N PRO A 15 29.04 7.32 -17.32
CA PRO A 15 28.96 6.45 -18.47
C PRO A 15 27.53 5.91 -18.52
N SER A 16 26.97 5.76 -19.73
CA SER A 16 25.72 5.02 -19.93
C SER A 16 25.77 3.79 -19.04
N PRO A 17 24.86 3.61 -18.07
CA PRO A 17 24.99 2.51 -17.13
C PRO A 17 25.00 1.24 -17.96
N ASP A 18 26.04 0.42 -17.80
CA ASP A 18 26.03 -0.94 -18.32
C ASP A 18 24.66 -1.53 -17.98
N THR A 19 24.01 -2.21 -18.93
CA THR A 19 22.64 -2.70 -18.77
C THR A 19 22.47 -3.55 -17.51
N ASN A 20 23.55 -4.16 -17.02
CA ASN A 20 23.62 -4.86 -15.75
C ASN A 20 23.61 -3.92 -14.53
N THR A 21 24.37 -2.83 -14.57
CA THR A 21 24.40 -1.78 -13.53
C THR A 21 23.03 -1.12 -13.36
N SER A 22 22.28 -0.91 -14.45
CA SER A 22 20.92 -0.37 -14.37
C SER A 22 19.93 -1.34 -13.73
N LEU A 23 20.01 -2.65 -14.01
CA LEU A 23 19.11 -3.65 -13.42
C LEU A 23 19.25 -3.81 -11.91
N TRP A 24 20.48 -3.77 -11.37
CA TRP A 24 20.70 -3.86 -9.91
C TRP A 24 20.03 -2.71 -9.16
N ILE A 25 20.02 -1.50 -9.72
CA ILE A 25 19.32 -0.34 -9.14
C ILE A 25 17.82 -0.64 -9.00
N GLY A 26 17.23 -1.29 -10.01
CA GLY A 26 15.83 -1.73 -9.97
C GLY A 26 15.55 -2.70 -8.82
N TYR A 27 16.36 -3.76 -8.68
CA TYR A 27 16.16 -4.75 -7.61
C TYR A 27 16.45 -4.18 -6.21
N ILE A 28 17.45 -3.32 -6.06
CA ILE A 28 17.70 -2.60 -4.81
C ILE A 28 16.48 -1.74 -4.45
N SER A 29 15.89 -1.06 -5.44
CA SER A 29 14.68 -0.26 -5.24
C SER A 29 13.47 -1.10 -4.82
N VAL A 30 13.32 -2.32 -5.37
CA VAL A 30 12.32 -3.30 -4.90
C VAL A 30 12.55 -3.65 -3.43
N ILE A 31 13.78 -3.96 -3.04
CA ILE A 31 14.09 -4.31 -1.63
C ILE A 31 13.77 -3.15 -0.69
N ILE A 32 14.18 -1.93 -1.03
CA ILE A 32 13.88 -0.72 -0.27
C ILE A 32 12.36 -0.55 -0.15
N ALA A 33 11.63 -0.65 -1.26
CA ALA A 33 10.17 -0.53 -1.27
C ALA A 33 9.50 -1.57 -0.37
N VAL A 34 9.92 -2.83 -0.46
CA VAL A 34 9.39 -3.95 0.35
C VAL A 34 9.64 -3.71 1.85
N LEU A 35 10.85 -3.32 2.23
CA LEU A 35 11.22 -3.08 3.62
C LEU A 35 10.42 -1.92 4.23
N PHE A 36 10.36 -0.80 3.52
CA PHE A 36 9.67 0.39 4.02
C PHE A 36 8.14 0.24 3.99
N PHE A 37 7.53 -0.33 2.95
CA PHE A 37 6.09 -0.63 2.96
C PHE A 37 5.71 -1.67 4.01
N GLY A 38 6.55 -2.66 4.28
CA GLY A 38 6.29 -3.65 5.32
C GLY A 38 6.43 -3.11 6.73
N SER A 39 7.15 -1.98 6.88
CA SER A 39 7.47 -1.38 8.18
C SER A 39 6.76 -0.04 8.42
N ASN A 40 6.08 0.53 7.43
CA ASN A 40 5.55 1.90 7.50
C ASN A 40 4.54 2.10 8.64
N LEU A 41 3.76 1.08 9.01
CA LEU A 41 2.78 1.16 10.09
C LEU A 41 3.37 0.84 11.48
N VAL A 42 4.62 0.36 11.56
CA VAL A 42 5.28 0.01 12.83
C VAL A 42 5.39 1.21 13.79
N PRO A 43 5.77 2.44 13.35
CA PRO A 43 5.80 3.60 14.24
C PRO A 43 4.45 3.93 14.87
N ALA A 44 3.35 3.67 14.15
CA ALA A 44 1.99 3.97 14.58
C ALA A 44 1.35 2.84 15.39
N GLY A 45 1.89 1.61 15.33
CA GLY A 45 1.23 0.41 15.86
C GLY A 45 0.97 0.40 17.38
N LYS A 46 1.65 1.25 18.16
CA LYS A 46 1.45 1.37 19.62
C LYS A 46 0.54 2.55 20.03
N TYR A 47 0.18 3.42 19.09
CA TYR A 47 -0.55 4.64 19.38
C TYR A 47 -2.02 4.51 18.94
N PRO A 48 -2.97 5.14 19.67
CA PRO A 48 -4.35 5.14 19.24
C PRO A 48 -4.51 5.99 17.97
N ILE A 49 -4.98 5.36 16.89
CA ILE A 49 -5.16 5.99 15.57
C ILE A 49 -6.57 6.59 15.43
N GLY A 50 -7.53 6.11 16.21
CA GLY A 50 -8.89 6.62 16.21
C GLY A 50 -9.68 6.24 14.97
N ASP A 51 -10.33 7.22 14.36
CA ASP A 51 -11.07 7.03 13.12
C ASP A 51 -10.17 7.00 11.86
N GLY A 52 -8.86 7.22 12.01
CA GLY A 52 -7.86 7.08 10.95
C GLY A 52 -7.82 8.20 9.91
N LEU A 53 -8.83 9.09 9.83
CA LEU A 53 -8.86 10.16 8.83
C LEU A 53 -7.81 11.23 9.13
N SER A 54 -7.70 11.63 10.40
CA SER A 54 -6.65 12.56 10.86
C SER A 54 -5.26 11.96 10.70
N PHE A 55 -5.10 10.68 11.04
CA PHE A 55 -3.85 9.94 10.85
C PHE A 55 -3.43 9.95 9.38
N GLN A 56 -4.36 9.66 8.47
CA GLN A 56 -4.09 9.65 7.04
C GLN A 56 -3.65 11.02 6.51
N PHE A 57 -4.27 12.11 6.96
CA PHE A 57 -3.83 13.45 6.57
C PHE A 57 -2.39 13.75 7.00
N PHE A 58 -2.03 13.47 8.26
CA PHE A 58 -0.67 13.67 8.75
C PHE A 58 0.35 12.73 8.09
N MET A 59 -0.07 11.51 7.72
CA MET A 59 0.72 10.62 6.88
C MET A 59 1.00 11.26 5.51
N CYS A 60 0.00 11.81 4.85
CA CYS A 60 0.15 12.53 3.58
C CYS A 60 1.08 13.74 3.67
N CYS A 61 1.11 14.45 4.81
CA CYS A 61 2.10 15.51 5.05
C CYS A 61 3.54 14.95 5.02
N GLY A 62 3.78 13.80 5.67
CA GLY A 62 5.08 13.12 5.64
C GLY A 62 5.48 12.67 4.23
N ILE A 63 4.52 12.14 3.47
CA ILE A 63 4.72 11.75 2.06
C ILE A 63 5.16 12.97 1.25
N TRP A 64 4.44 14.09 1.37
CA TRP A 64 4.74 15.31 0.61
C TRP A 64 6.12 15.89 0.92
N ILE A 65 6.55 15.85 2.20
CA ILE A 65 7.91 16.27 2.60
C ILE A 65 8.97 15.45 1.86
N VAL A 66 8.81 14.13 1.76
CA VAL A 66 9.74 13.28 0.99
C VAL A 66 9.76 13.67 -0.49
N GLY A 67 8.59 13.96 -1.06
CA GLY A 67 8.48 14.40 -2.45
C GLY A 67 9.22 15.70 -2.72
N LEU A 68 9.08 16.68 -1.82
CA LEU A 68 9.78 17.96 -1.90
C LEU A 68 11.30 17.78 -1.79
N ILE A 69 11.76 16.92 -0.89
CA ILE A 69 13.19 16.61 -0.76
C ILE A 69 13.72 15.97 -2.05
N ILE A 70 13.01 15.00 -2.62
CA ILE A 70 13.40 14.34 -3.87
C ILE A 70 13.42 15.34 -5.04
N ASP A 71 12.43 16.23 -5.14
CA ASP A 71 12.39 17.26 -6.18
C ASP A 71 13.64 18.14 -6.16
N LEU A 72 14.04 18.60 -4.97
CA LEU A 72 15.25 19.40 -4.78
C LEU A 72 16.51 18.63 -5.17
N PHE A 73 16.61 17.35 -4.81
CA PHE A 73 17.76 16.51 -5.19
C PHE A 73 17.87 16.27 -6.70
N VAL A 74 16.72 16.14 -7.39
CA VAL A 74 16.66 15.91 -8.83
C VAL A 74 16.71 17.23 -9.63
N LYS A 75 16.91 18.36 -8.95
CA LYS A 75 17.02 19.72 -9.52
C LYS A 75 15.72 20.21 -10.17
N SER A 76 14.59 19.91 -9.53
CA SER A 76 13.25 20.38 -9.91
C SER A 76 12.92 20.18 -11.40
N PRO A 77 12.73 18.92 -11.82
CA PRO A 77 12.35 18.60 -13.19
C PRO A 77 10.98 19.20 -13.54
N GLN A 78 10.65 19.19 -14.83
CA GLN A 78 9.37 19.74 -15.29
C GLN A 78 8.19 19.07 -14.58
N PHE A 79 7.32 19.91 -14.02
CA PHE A 79 6.11 19.46 -13.37
C PHE A 79 5.05 19.07 -14.41
N PHE A 80 4.59 17.82 -14.36
CA PHE A 80 3.54 17.30 -15.23
C PHE A 80 2.21 17.15 -14.46
N PRO A 81 1.21 18.02 -14.67
CA PRO A 81 -0.03 18.00 -13.90
C PRO A 81 -0.82 16.70 -14.03
N LEU A 82 -0.71 15.97 -15.15
CA LEU A 82 -1.41 14.70 -15.34
C LEU A 82 -1.05 13.68 -14.24
N VAL A 83 0.18 13.74 -13.72
CA VAL A 83 0.66 12.83 -12.66
C VAL A 83 -0.03 13.08 -11.32
N LEU A 84 -0.61 14.27 -11.10
CA LEU A 84 -1.43 14.55 -9.91
C LEU A 84 -2.57 13.55 -9.77
N ILE A 85 -3.14 13.08 -10.89
CA ILE A 85 -4.23 12.11 -10.90
C ILE A 85 -3.82 10.81 -10.20
N GLY A 86 -2.59 10.34 -10.39
CA GLY A 86 -2.08 9.14 -9.72
C GLY A 86 -2.09 9.30 -8.19
N GLY A 87 -1.72 10.49 -7.71
CA GLY A 87 -1.80 10.82 -6.29
C GLY A 87 -3.22 10.92 -5.75
N ILE A 88 -4.14 11.50 -6.53
CA ILE A 88 -5.56 11.58 -6.17
C ILE A 88 -6.15 10.17 -6.04
N LEU A 89 -5.92 9.30 -7.03
CA LEU A 89 -6.38 7.90 -7.02
C LEU A 89 -5.88 7.16 -5.78
N TRP A 90 -4.60 7.33 -5.44
CA TRP A 90 -4.03 6.73 -4.24
C TRP A 90 -4.73 7.21 -2.96
N THR A 91 -4.91 8.52 -2.79
CA THR A 91 -5.56 9.07 -1.59
C THR A 91 -7.01 8.60 -1.46
N THR A 92 -7.75 8.60 -2.57
CA THR A 92 -9.13 8.10 -2.60
C THR A 92 -9.19 6.62 -2.20
N GLY A 93 -8.30 5.79 -2.76
CA GLY A 93 -8.19 4.38 -2.41
C GLY A 93 -7.81 4.16 -0.93
N ASN A 94 -6.91 4.99 -0.40
CA ASN A 94 -6.48 4.90 1.00
C ASN A 94 -7.61 5.24 1.98
N ILE A 95 -8.33 6.34 1.74
CA ILE A 95 -9.51 6.70 2.55
C ILE A 95 -10.59 5.63 2.44
N LEU A 96 -10.83 5.10 1.24
CA LEU A 96 -11.80 4.02 1.05
C LEU A 96 -11.43 2.78 1.87
N SER A 97 -10.13 2.45 1.93
CA SER A 97 -9.63 1.33 2.72
C SER A 97 -9.96 1.48 4.22
N ILE A 98 -9.89 2.69 4.78
CA ILE A 98 -10.28 2.96 6.18
C ILE A 98 -11.74 2.57 6.44
N PHE A 99 -12.64 2.86 5.50
CA PHE A 99 -14.06 2.49 5.62
C PHE A 99 -14.28 1.00 5.43
N VAL A 100 -13.64 0.40 4.42
CA VAL A 100 -13.78 -1.02 4.08
C VAL A 100 -13.33 -1.91 5.25
N ILE A 101 -12.21 -1.57 5.92
CA ILE A 101 -11.71 -2.31 7.08
C ILE A 101 -12.76 -2.39 8.19
N ARG A 102 -13.60 -1.36 8.37
CA ARG A 102 -14.66 -1.35 9.39
C ARG A 102 -15.85 -2.22 9.02
N ILE A 103 -16.07 -2.48 7.73
CA ILE A 103 -17.21 -3.27 7.25
C ILE A 103 -16.83 -4.76 7.23
N ASN A 104 -15.68 -5.10 6.61
CA ASN A 104 -15.29 -6.49 6.33
C ASN A 104 -14.17 -7.01 7.23
N GLY A 105 -13.63 -6.18 8.12
CA GLY A 105 -12.45 -6.49 8.91
C GLY A 105 -11.15 -6.36 8.09
N LEU A 106 -10.03 -6.23 8.79
CA LEU A 106 -8.72 -5.93 8.19
C LEU A 106 -8.26 -7.01 7.19
N GLY A 107 -8.35 -8.29 7.57
CA GLY A 107 -7.80 -9.41 6.77
C GLY A 107 -8.47 -9.56 5.41
N MET A 108 -9.80 -9.72 5.38
CA MET A 108 -10.57 -9.88 4.13
C MET A 108 -10.37 -8.69 3.20
N SER A 109 -10.46 -7.49 3.76
CA SER A 109 -10.30 -6.26 3.00
C SER A 109 -8.91 -6.16 2.37
N MET A 110 -7.86 -6.47 3.15
CA MET A 110 -6.48 -6.44 2.69
C MET A 110 -6.20 -7.43 1.57
N LEU A 111 -6.73 -8.65 1.66
CA LEU A 111 -6.60 -9.59 0.55
C LEU A 111 -7.22 -9.05 -0.73
N LEU A 112 -8.47 -8.55 -0.65
CA LEU A 112 -9.20 -8.09 -1.82
C LEU A 112 -8.50 -6.91 -2.49
N TRP A 113 -8.17 -5.85 -1.75
CA TRP A 113 -7.54 -4.67 -2.38
C TRP A 113 -6.09 -4.95 -2.78
N CYS A 114 -5.30 -5.71 -2.02
CA CYS A 114 -3.89 -5.98 -2.39
C CYS A 114 -3.81 -6.88 -3.62
N THR A 115 -4.64 -7.92 -3.70
CA THR A 115 -4.70 -8.80 -4.87
C THR A 115 -5.16 -8.03 -6.10
N THR A 116 -6.20 -7.21 -5.95
CA THR A 116 -6.71 -6.38 -7.05
C THR A 116 -5.68 -5.34 -7.48
N ASN A 117 -5.01 -4.66 -6.55
CA ASN A 117 -3.92 -3.71 -6.84
C ASN A 117 -2.79 -4.37 -7.65
N MET A 118 -2.32 -5.53 -7.19
CA MET A 118 -1.28 -6.28 -7.88
C MET A 118 -1.71 -6.66 -9.30
N LEU A 119 -2.89 -7.26 -9.45
CA LEU A 119 -3.39 -7.73 -10.75
C LEU A 119 -3.65 -6.58 -11.72
N VAL A 120 -4.26 -5.49 -11.24
CA VAL A 120 -4.57 -4.32 -12.07
C VAL A 120 -3.30 -3.62 -12.51
N GLY A 121 -2.35 -3.40 -11.61
CA GLY A 121 -1.07 -2.76 -11.96
C GLY A 121 -0.19 -3.62 -12.87
N TRP A 122 -0.17 -4.93 -12.62
CA TRP A 122 0.48 -5.89 -13.50
C TRP A 122 -0.17 -5.90 -14.90
N ALA A 123 -1.51 -5.99 -14.97
CA ALA A 123 -2.25 -6.02 -16.21
C ALA A 123 -2.12 -4.71 -17.01
N SER A 124 -2.11 -3.55 -16.33
CA SER A 124 -1.96 -2.26 -17.00
C SER A 124 -0.61 -2.13 -17.69
N GLY A 125 0.47 -2.58 -17.05
CA GLY A 125 1.81 -2.58 -17.65
C GLY A 125 1.97 -3.65 -18.74
N HIS A 126 1.49 -4.86 -18.48
CA HIS A 126 1.68 -5.99 -19.40
C HIS A 126 0.83 -5.87 -20.67
N PHE A 127 -0.43 -5.44 -20.57
CA PHE A 127 -1.34 -5.32 -21.71
C PHE A 127 -1.40 -3.91 -22.31
N GLY A 128 -0.74 -2.92 -21.70
CA GLY A 128 -0.74 -1.54 -22.20
C GLY A 128 -2.08 -0.82 -22.06
N TRP A 129 -2.78 -1.00 -20.93
CA TRP A 129 -4.07 -0.34 -20.72
C TRP A 129 -3.94 1.19 -20.75
N PHE A 130 -5.00 1.89 -21.19
CA PHE A 130 -5.06 3.36 -21.27
C PHE A 130 -3.97 3.99 -22.16
N GLY A 131 -3.56 3.28 -23.21
CA GLY A 131 -2.61 3.78 -24.20
C GLY A 131 -1.14 3.62 -23.80
N LEU A 132 -0.85 2.89 -22.71
CA LEU A 132 0.53 2.54 -22.35
C LEU A 132 1.15 1.62 -23.41
N ILE A 133 2.47 1.70 -23.58
CA ILE A 133 3.18 0.77 -24.46
C ILE A 133 3.27 -0.58 -23.73
N PRO A 134 2.72 -1.68 -24.29
CA PRO A 134 2.75 -2.99 -23.64
C PRO A 134 4.19 -3.42 -23.33
N GLU A 135 4.44 -3.72 -22.06
CA GLU A 135 5.75 -4.20 -21.61
C GLU A 135 5.93 -5.67 -22.00
N ASN A 136 6.86 -5.94 -22.93
CA ASN A 136 7.12 -7.30 -23.39
C ASN A 136 7.90 -8.08 -22.32
N VAL A 137 7.31 -9.20 -21.87
CA VAL A 137 7.94 -10.17 -20.97
C VAL A 137 8.36 -11.36 -21.83
N GLU A 138 9.66 -11.65 -21.92
CA GLU A 138 10.17 -12.69 -22.83
C GLU A 138 9.63 -14.08 -22.51
N GLN A 139 9.42 -14.40 -21.23
CA GLN A 139 8.78 -15.65 -20.81
C GLN A 139 7.44 -15.37 -20.10
N PRO A 140 6.35 -15.13 -20.87
CA PRO A 140 5.06 -14.74 -20.30
C PRO A 140 4.45 -15.85 -19.44
N ILE A 141 4.65 -17.12 -19.80
CA ILE A 141 4.14 -18.27 -19.04
C ILE A 141 4.74 -18.28 -17.62
N LEU A 142 6.04 -18.04 -17.50
CA LEU A 142 6.72 -18.04 -16.21
C LEU A 142 6.22 -16.90 -15.32
N ASN A 143 5.99 -15.73 -15.92
CA ASN A 143 5.41 -14.59 -15.26
C ASN A 143 3.99 -14.88 -14.76
N TYR A 144 3.12 -15.47 -15.59
CA TYR A 144 1.74 -15.79 -15.23
C TYR A 144 1.67 -16.81 -14.10
N ILE A 145 2.51 -17.83 -14.13
CA ILE A 145 2.63 -18.81 -13.05
C ILE A 145 3.09 -18.11 -11.76
N GLY A 146 4.11 -17.26 -11.84
CA GLY A 146 4.60 -16.50 -10.71
C GLY A 146 3.54 -15.60 -10.07
N VAL A 147 2.78 -14.85 -10.88
CA VAL A 147 1.65 -14.00 -10.44
C VAL A 147 0.51 -14.84 -9.85
N THR A 148 0.24 -16.02 -10.40
CA THR A 148 -0.79 -16.91 -9.84
C THR A 148 -0.39 -17.43 -8.46
N ILE A 149 0.86 -17.89 -8.31
CA ILE A 149 1.38 -18.33 -7.01
C ILE A 149 1.41 -17.17 -6.00
N ALA A 150 1.70 -15.95 -6.46
CA ALA A 150 1.62 -14.74 -5.64
C ALA A 150 0.23 -14.57 -5.02
N CYS A 151 -0.82 -14.58 -5.84
CA CYS A 151 -2.21 -14.48 -5.39
C CYS A 151 -2.56 -15.57 -4.38
N LEU A 152 -2.22 -16.83 -4.70
CA LEU A 152 -2.49 -17.98 -3.82
C LEU A 152 -1.74 -17.86 -2.48
N SER A 153 -0.50 -17.40 -2.49
CA SER A 153 0.27 -17.16 -1.26
C SER A 153 -0.35 -16.06 -0.39
N GLY A 154 -0.94 -15.02 -1.00
CA GLY A 154 -1.67 -13.98 -0.28
C GLY A 154 -2.86 -14.53 0.50
N ILE A 155 -3.60 -15.47 -0.10
CA ILE A 155 -4.72 -16.17 0.54
C ILE A 155 -4.24 -16.99 1.73
N ALA A 156 -3.12 -17.71 1.60
CA ALA A 156 -2.56 -18.50 2.70
C ALA A 156 -2.19 -17.64 3.93
N PHE A 157 -1.71 -16.41 3.73
CA PHE A 157 -1.41 -15.50 4.83
C PHE A 157 -2.64 -15.00 5.59
N LEU A 158 -3.84 -15.03 5.00
CA LEU A 158 -5.07 -14.75 5.75
C LEU A 158 -5.39 -15.78 6.82
N ALA A 159 -4.87 -17.00 6.69
CA ALA A 159 -5.09 -18.04 7.68
C ALA A 159 -4.27 -17.81 8.97
N ILE A 160 -3.35 -16.85 8.97
CA ILE A 160 -2.58 -16.45 10.16
C ILE A 160 -3.51 -15.69 11.10
N ARG A 161 -3.72 -16.23 12.30
CA ARG A 161 -4.49 -15.56 13.35
C ARG A 161 -3.53 -14.89 14.34
N THR A 162 -3.87 -13.68 14.77
CA THR A 162 -3.16 -12.98 15.85
C THR A 162 -3.78 -13.32 17.20
N ILE A 163 -3.00 -13.17 18.28
CA ILE A 163 -3.46 -13.44 19.66
C ILE A 163 -4.71 -12.60 19.99
N LYS A 164 -4.73 -11.31 19.64
CA LYS A 164 -5.91 -10.44 19.84
C LYS A 164 -7.15 -10.94 19.09
N GLN A 165 -6.98 -11.48 17.88
CA GLN A 165 -8.10 -12.06 17.13
C GLN A 165 -8.59 -13.35 17.78
N GLU A 166 -7.68 -14.20 18.26
CA GLU A 166 -8.04 -15.43 18.98
C GLU A 166 -8.77 -15.11 20.29
N GLU A 167 -8.31 -14.14 21.08
CA GLU A 167 -8.97 -13.66 22.30
C GLU A 167 -10.36 -13.07 21.99
N THR A 168 -10.50 -12.27 20.94
CA THR A 168 -11.80 -11.71 20.54
C THR A 168 -12.78 -12.81 20.15
N ILE A 169 -12.32 -13.82 19.39
CA ILE A 169 -13.16 -14.95 18.98
C ILE A 169 -13.51 -15.82 20.19
N GLN A 170 -12.57 -16.07 21.10
CA GLN A 170 -12.82 -16.79 22.34
C GLN A 170 -13.85 -16.07 23.21
N ASN A 171 -13.74 -14.75 23.37
CA ASN A 171 -14.73 -13.97 24.12
C ASN A 171 -16.13 -14.01 23.48
N LEU A 172 -16.19 -13.98 22.13
CA LEU A 172 -17.46 -14.12 21.39
C LEU A 172 -18.05 -15.54 21.48
N GLU A 173 -17.20 -16.57 21.52
CA GLU A 173 -17.59 -17.97 21.69
C GLU A 173 -18.00 -18.28 23.15
N GLU A 174 -17.37 -17.64 24.14
CA GLU A 174 -17.72 -17.73 25.57
C GLU A 174 -19.06 -17.02 25.86
N GLU A 175 -19.35 -15.87 25.22
CA GLU A 175 -20.68 -15.23 25.28
C GLU A 175 -21.80 -16.08 24.64
N GLN A 176 -21.46 -17.03 23.76
CA GLN A 176 -22.41 -17.91 23.07
C GLN A 176 -22.68 -19.25 23.77
N GLN A 177 -22.02 -19.57 24.89
CA GLN A 177 -22.36 -20.75 25.69
C GLN A 177 -23.57 -20.47 26.59
N PRO A 178 -24.59 -21.37 26.63
CA PRO A 178 -25.83 -21.09 27.33
C PRO A 178 -25.65 -21.25 28.85
N ILE A 179 -25.53 -20.14 29.57
CA ILE A 179 -25.61 -20.17 31.05
C ILE A 179 -27.07 -20.38 31.44
N LEU A 180 -27.37 -21.63 31.76
CA LEU A 180 -28.63 -22.11 32.27
C LEU A 180 -28.71 -21.80 33.77
N GLN A 181 -29.16 -20.60 34.19
CA GLN A 181 -29.86 -20.39 35.49
C GLN A 181 -30.34 -18.95 35.78
N SER A 182 -31.66 -18.88 35.99
CA SER A 182 -32.43 -18.02 36.93
C SER A 182 -32.55 -16.50 36.72
N SER A 183 -33.80 -16.11 36.48
CA SER A 183 -34.46 -14.81 36.50
C SER A 183 -34.22 -13.94 37.76
N SER A 184 -34.17 -12.61 37.60
CA SER A 184 -35.09 -11.62 38.24
C SER A 184 -34.72 -10.16 37.91
N ILE A 185 -35.75 -9.35 37.71
CA ILE A 185 -35.78 -7.93 37.32
C ILE A 185 -35.37 -7.01 38.48
N VAL A 186 -34.50 -6.00 38.26
CA VAL A 186 -34.62 -4.63 38.83
C VAL A 186 -33.93 -3.61 37.90
N THR A 187 -34.72 -2.65 37.40
CA THR A 187 -34.32 -1.43 36.68
C THR A 187 -33.85 -0.35 37.66
N ILE A 188 -32.69 0.28 37.44
CA ILE A 188 -32.42 1.71 37.74
C ILE A 188 -31.44 2.27 36.69
N CYS A 189 -31.83 3.36 36.03
CA CYS A 189 -31.06 4.15 35.06
C CYS A 189 -29.98 5.03 35.73
N ASN A 190 -28.82 5.22 35.08
CA ASN A 190 -28.36 6.52 34.56
C ASN A 190 -26.89 6.51 34.09
N ASP A 191 -26.75 7.02 32.86
CA ASP A 191 -25.65 7.78 32.26
C ASP A 191 -24.24 7.21 32.03
N ALA A 192 -23.83 7.45 30.78
CA ALA A 192 -22.61 7.09 30.05
C ALA A 192 -22.57 5.65 29.51
N THR A 193 -22.29 5.55 28.19
CA THR A 193 -22.11 4.34 27.34
C THR A 193 -23.35 3.94 26.50
N PRO A 194 -23.23 2.93 25.60
CA PRO A 194 -22.93 3.02 24.18
C PRO A 194 -24.14 2.61 23.32
N ILE A 195 -24.23 3.10 22.08
CA ILE A 195 -25.42 2.87 21.24
C ILE A 195 -25.42 1.44 20.65
N ASP A 196 -26.30 0.63 21.26
CA ASP A 196 -27.23 -0.40 20.75
C ASP A 196 -26.73 -1.76 20.24
N THR A 197 -26.59 -2.68 21.20
CA THR A 197 -26.65 -4.15 21.03
C THR A 197 -28.10 -4.68 21.02
N THR A 198 -29.00 -4.06 20.26
CA THR A 198 -30.41 -4.48 20.14
C THR A 198 -30.77 -4.86 18.70
N THR A 199 -30.06 -5.81 18.09
CA THR A 199 -30.45 -6.40 16.79
C THR A 199 -29.94 -7.85 16.60
N ILE A 200 -30.02 -8.73 17.60
CA ILE A 200 -29.60 -10.14 17.42
C ILE A 200 -30.54 -10.96 16.51
N ALA A 201 -31.70 -10.40 16.10
CA ALA A 201 -32.60 -11.02 15.11
C ALA A 201 -32.96 -10.13 13.90
N VAL A 202 -32.25 -9.00 13.70
CA VAL A 202 -32.40 -8.21 12.47
C VAL A 202 -31.35 -8.66 11.46
N SER A 203 -31.73 -9.72 10.75
CA SER A 203 -31.39 -9.97 9.35
C SER A 203 -29.96 -10.43 9.03
N SER A 204 -29.79 -11.74 8.89
CA SER A 204 -28.66 -12.36 8.19
C SER A 204 -28.46 -11.80 6.77
N SER A 205 -29.51 -11.27 6.11
CA SER A 205 -29.41 -10.64 4.79
C SER A 205 -28.85 -9.21 4.82
N THR A 206 -29.01 -8.46 5.91
CA THR A 206 -28.40 -7.13 6.10
C THR A 206 -26.90 -7.26 6.31
N ASN A 207 -26.45 -8.32 7.00
CA ASN A 207 -25.03 -8.63 7.14
C ASN A 207 -24.40 -9.06 5.81
N LEU A 208 -25.11 -9.85 4.99
CA LEU A 208 -24.65 -10.22 3.65
C LEU A 208 -24.53 -9.00 2.73
N TYR A 209 -25.54 -8.12 2.71
CA TYR A 209 -25.50 -6.90 1.88
C TYR A 209 -24.35 -5.96 2.27
N ARG A 210 -24.11 -5.77 3.58
CA ARG A 210 -22.96 -5.00 4.08
C ARG A 210 -21.63 -5.62 3.66
N CYS A 211 -21.50 -6.94 3.78
CA CYS A 211 -20.31 -7.68 3.36
C CYS A 211 -20.04 -7.52 1.85
N ILE A 212 -21.09 -7.63 1.02
CA ILE A 212 -20.99 -7.43 -0.44
C ILE A 212 -20.53 -6.01 -0.76
N ILE A 213 -21.13 -4.98 -0.14
CA ILE A 213 -20.69 -3.60 -0.32
C ILE A 213 -19.22 -3.45 0.06
N GLY A 214 -18.81 -3.96 1.22
CA GLY A 214 -17.41 -3.90 1.64
C GLY A 214 -16.48 -4.57 0.63
N CYS A 215 -16.87 -5.71 0.06
CA CYS A 215 -16.08 -6.42 -0.95
C CYS A 215 -15.94 -5.60 -2.23
N ILE A 216 -17.04 -5.01 -2.71
CA ILE A 216 -17.04 -4.15 -3.90
C ILE A 216 -16.13 -2.93 -3.67
N LEU A 217 -16.26 -2.28 -2.52
CA LEU A 217 -15.42 -1.13 -2.17
C LEU A 217 -13.94 -1.51 -2.01
N ALA A 218 -13.62 -2.71 -1.49
CA ALA A 218 -12.25 -3.22 -1.43
C ALA A 218 -11.65 -3.41 -2.83
N ILE A 219 -12.42 -3.98 -3.76
CA ILE A 219 -12.02 -4.16 -5.16
C ILE A 219 -11.81 -2.80 -5.81
N ILE A 220 -12.72 -1.84 -5.62
CA ILE A 220 -12.58 -0.46 -6.12
C ILE A 220 -11.30 0.17 -5.58
N ALA A 221 -11.02 0.07 -4.28
CA ALA A 221 -9.77 0.58 -3.69
C ALA A 221 -8.54 -0.04 -4.35
N GLY A 222 -8.56 -1.36 -4.57
CA GLY A 222 -7.50 -2.06 -5.28
C GLY A 222 -7.30 -1.60 -6.72
N ILE A 223 -8.38 -1.36 -7.47
CA ILE A 223 -8.31 -0.81 -8.84
C ILE A 223 -7.66 0.58 -8.81
N LEU A 224 -8.08 1.45 -7.90
CA LEU A 224 -7.51 2.79 -7.75
C LEU A 224 -6.01 2.73 -7.46
N PHE A 225 -5.57 1.83 -6.58
CA PHE A 225 -4.15 1.61 -6.29
C PHE A 225 -3.37 1.06 -7.48
N GLY A 226 -3.96 0.17 -8.28
CA GLY A 226 -3.31 -0.35 -9.48
C GLY A 226 -3.08 0.73 -10.55
N PHE A 227 -3.95 1.74 -10.61
CA PHE A 227 -3.91 2.81 -11.60
C PHE A 227 -2.99 3.99 -11.26
N ILE A 228 -2.37 4.02 -10.08
CA ILE A 228 -1.60 5.19 -9.61
C ILE A 228 -0.42 5.55 -10.52
N PHE A 229 0.16 4.58 -11.22
CA PHE A 229 1.33 4.82 -12.09
C PHE A 229 0.99 5.10 -13.55
N ILE A 230 -0.25 4.80 -13.99
CA ILE A 230 -0.67 4.99 -15.38
C ILE A 230 -0.36 6.40 -15.89
N PRO A 231 -0.69 7.49 -15.17
CA PRO A 231 -0.37 8.85 -15.63
C PRO A 231 1.13 9.10 -15.83
N SER A 232 1.97 8.58 -14.93
CA SER A 232 3.41 8.76 -14.98
C SER A 232 4.04 7.95 -16.12
N THR A 233 3.58 6.72 -16.34
CA THR A 233 4.06 5.87 -17.43
C THR A 233 3.58 6.39 -18.78
N TYR A 234 2.35 6.87 -18.88
CA TYR A 234 1.81 7.43 -20.12
C TYR A 234 2.66 8.60 -20.64
N ILE A 235 3.09 9.50 -19.74
CA ILE A 235 4.00 10.60 -20.10
C ILE A 235 5.36 10.07 -20.54
N GLN A 236 5.90 9.07 -19.85
CA GLN A 236 7.18 8.45 -20.20
C GLN A 236 7.14 7.77 -21.57
N ASP A 237 6.01 7.17 -21.95
CA ASP A 237 5.82 6.42 -23.18
C ASP A 237 5.57 7.30 -24.42
N HIS A 238 5.14 8.55 -24.22
CA HIS A 238 4.80 9.47 -25.31
C HIS A 238 5.71 10.71 -25.38
N PRO A 239 7.02 10.55 -25.64
CA PRO A 239 7.96 11.68 -25.72
C PRO A 239 7.62 12.64 -26.88
N ASN A 240 6.90 12.17 -27.90
CA ASN A 240 6.42 13.00 -29.01
C ASN A 240 5.38 14.05 -28.57
N ILE A 241 4.59 13.73 -27.53
CA ILE A 241 3.59 14.63 -26.95
C ILE A 241 4.22 15.43 -25.80
N TYR A 242 5.12 14.79 -25.05
CA TYR A 242 5.80 15.36 -23.89
C TYR A 242 7.32 15.42 -24.15
N SER A 243 7.76 16.45 -24.87
CA SER A 243 9.15 16.60 -25.33
C SER A 243 10.21 16.69 -24.21
N ALA A 244 9.79 17.01 -22.99
CA ALA A 244 10.64 17.08 -21.79
C ALA A 244 10.38 15.92 -20.80
N ALA A 245 9.68 14.87 -21.24
CA ALA A 245 9.50 13.67 -20.44
C ALA A 245 10.83 12.95 -20.22
N SER A 246 11.14 12.65 -18.96
CA SER A 246 12.31 11.88 -18.56
C SER A 246 11.95 10.41 -18.41
N LYS A 247 12.86 9.49 -18.71
CA LYS A 247 12.66 8.06 -18.40
C LYS A 247 12.92 7.73 -16.92
N ASN A 248 13.45 8.67 -16.14
CA ASN A 248 13.71 8.47 -14.72
C ASN A 248 12.43 8.65 -13.90
N GLY A 249 11.97 7.59 -13.23
CA GLY A 249 10.76 7.59 -12.41
C GLY A 249 10.76 8.64 -11.28
N LEU A 250 11.95 9.02 -10.77
CA LEU A 250 12.05 10.03 -9.70
C LEU A 250 11.53 11.41 -10.11
N HIS A 251 11.55 11.74 -11.41
CA HIS A 251 11.13 13.05 -11.90
C HIS A 251 9.61 13.28 -11.73
N TYR A 252 8.85 12.21 -11.54
CA TYR A 252 7.40 12.23 -11.43
C TYR A 252 6.90 12.14 -9.97
N VAL A 253 7.79 11.85 -9.02
CA VAL A 253 7.46 11.65 -7.59
C VAL A 253 6.79 12.89 -7.01
N PHE A 254 7.38 14.06 -7.21
CA PHE A 254 6.87 15.30 -6.61
C PHE A 254 5.47 15.67 -7.10
N ALA A 255 5.23 15.49 -8.41
CA ALA A 255 3.90 15.70 -8.98
C ALA A 255 2.88 14.71 -8.40
N MET A 256 3.21 13.42 -8.29
CA MET A 256 2.33 12.43 -7.69
C MET A 256 2.04 12.76 -6.21
N TYR A 257 3.06 13.12 -5.43
CA TYR A 257 2.91 13.39 -3.99
C TYR A 257 2.17 14.70 -3.73
N SER A 258 2.30 15.69 -4.61
CA SER A 258 1.46 16.87 -4.58
C SER A 258 -0.02 16.52 -4.78
N GLY A 259 -0.31 15.57 -5.69
CA GLY A 259 -1.67 15.03 -5.88
C GLY A 259 -2.19 14.35 -4.62
N ILE A 260 -1.35 13.58 -3.94
CA ILE A 260 -1.67 12.95 -2.64
C ILE A 260 -2.01 14.01 -1.60
N PHE A 261 -1.14 15.02 -1.45
CA PHE A 261 -1.31 16.06 -0.44
C PHE A 261 -2.56 16.90 -0.66
N PHE A 262 -2.77 17.43 -1.88
CA PHE A 262 -3.92 18.30 -2.16
C PHE A 262 -5.26 17.56 -2.04
N SER A 263 -5.33 16.32 -2.53
CA SER A 263 -6.54 15.49 -2.34
C SER A 263 -6.78 15.16 -0.86
N SER A 264 -5.73 14.81 -0.12
CA SER A 264 -5.86 14.50 1.31
C SER A 264 -6.26 15.72 2.12
N MET A 265 -5.72 16.89 1.78
CA MET A 265 -6.11 18.16 2.38
C MET A 265 -7.58 18.46 2.09
N PHE A 266 -8.04 18.29 0.85
CA PHE A 266 -9.44 18.47 0.49
C PHE A 266 -10.36 17.55 1.31
N TYR A 267 -10.06 16.25 1.36
CA TYR A 267 -10.86 15.31 2.15
C TYR A 267 -10.85 15.62 3.64
N TYR A 268 -9.71 16.06 4.17
CA TYR A 268 -9.60 16.41 5.59
C TYR A 268 -10.38 17.70 5.92
N LEU A 269 -10.38 18.70 5.03
CA LEU A 269 -11.22 19.90 5.18
C LEU A 269 -12.71 19.57 5.16
N VAL A 270 -13.14 18.69 4.25
CA VAL A 270 -14.53 18.17 4.23
C VAL A 270 -14.86 17.46 5.54
N TYR A 271 -13.94 16.65 6.06
CA TYR A 271 -14.12 15.96 7.34
C TYR A 271 -14.24 16.93 8.53
N ILE A 272 -13.39 17.95 8.60
CA ILE A 272 -13.46 19.00 9.64
C ILE A 272 -14.81 19.73 9.56
N ALA A 273 -15.26 20.09 8.35
CA ALA A 273 -16.55 20.74 8.14
C ALA A 273 -17.71 19.83 8.58
N TYR A 274 -17.69 18.55 8.19
CA TYR A 274 -18.69 17.55 8.58
C TYR A 274 -18.75 17.35 10.11
N LYS A 275 -17.59 17.40 10.78
CA LYS A 275 -17.49 17.29 12.24
C LYS A 275 -17.70 18.62 12.98
N GLY A 276 -18.13 19.69 12.29
CA GLY A 276 -18.38 20.99 12.92
C GLY A 276 -17.16 21.56 13.63
N ASN A 277 -15.97 21.46 13.01
CA ASN A 277 -14.69 21.88 13.57
C ASN A 277 -14.25 21.13 14.85
N ARG A 278 -14.76 19.91 15.05
CA ARG A 278 -14.33 18.99 16.12
C ARG A 278 -13.86 17.63 15.55
N PRO A 279 -12.79 17.62 14.73
CA PRO A 279 -12.24 16.37 14.20
C PRO A 279 -11.70 15.47 15.33
N TYR A 280 -11.78 14.16 15.14
CA TYR A 280 -11.21 13.21 16.07
C TYR A 280 -9.69 13.11 15.84
N ILE A 281 -8.89 13.65 16.77
CA ILE A 281 -7.44 13.68 16.65
C ILE A 281 -6.81 13.14 17.93
N HIS A 282 -6.01 12.07 17.80
CA HIS A 282 -5.10 11.65 18.84
C HIS A 282 -3.74 12.30 18.62
N ILE A 283 -3.40 13.28 19.46
CA ILE A 283 -2.16 14.06 19.35
C ILE A 283 -0.92 13.14 19.36
N GLN A 284 -0.95 12.08 20.17
CA GLN A 284 0.15 11.10 20.26
C GLN A 284 0.41 10.35 18.93
N SER A 285 -0.57 10.27 18.04
CA SER A 285 -0.45 9.58 16.74
C SER A 285 0.08 10.47 15.61
N ILE A 286 0.12 11.80 15.79
CA ILE A 286 0.49 12.75 14.74
C ILE A 286 1.93 12.54 14.26
N PHE A 287 2.88 12.52 15.19
CA PHE A 287 4.29 12.32 14.84
C PHE A 287 4.55 10.92 14.26
N PRO A 288 4.03 9.83 14.85
CA PRO A 288 4.06 8.51 14.22
C PRO A 288 3.46 8.46 12.81
N ALA A 289 2.38 9.19 12.55
CA ALA A 289 1.77 9.28 11.22
C ALA A 289 2.72 9.92 10.20
N ILE A 290 3.39 11.02 10.57
CA ILE A 290 4.37 11.68 9.69
C ILE A 290 5.53 10.74 9.39
N ILE A 291 6.08 10.03 10.39
CA ILE A 291 7.14 9.03 10.16
C ILE A 291 6.65 7.90 9.24
N SER A 292 5.43 7.41 9.47
CA SER A 292 4.79 6.42 8.60
C SER A 292 4.68 6.91 7.15
N GLY A 293 4.32 8.17 6.96
CA GLY A 293 4.27 8.84 5.67
C GLY A 293 5.64 8.98 5.01
N ILE A 294 6.68 9.31 5.77
CA ILE A 294 8.06 9.36 5.27
C ILE A 294 8.49 7.97 4.78
N MET A 295 8.25 6.94 5.58
CA MET A 295 8.56 5.56 5.21
C MET A 295 7.83 5.14 3.94
N TRP A 296 6.53 5.42 3.85
CA TRP A 296 5.74 5.15 2.65
C TRP A 296 6.26 5.94 1.43
N GLY A 297 6.60 7.21 1.61
CA GLY A 297 7.14 8.07 0.54
C GLY A 297 8.50 7.59 0.01
N ILE A 298 9.36 7.04 0.87
CA ILE A 298 10.62 6.43 0.42
C ILE A 298 10.33 5.16 -0.38
N ALA A 299 9.44 4.30 0.13
CA ALA A 299 9.07 3.06 -0.54
C ALA A 299 8.46 3.30 -1.93
N GLN A 300 7.52 4.25 -2.02
CA GLN A 300 6.81 4.58 -3.25
C GLN A 300 7.75 5.21 -4.30
N ALA A 301 8.75 6.00 -3.87
CA ALA A 301 9.79 6.50 -4.78
C ALA A 301 10.65 5.35 -5.32
N GLY A 302 11.02 4.39 -4.47
CA GLY A 302 11.68 3.16 -4.89
C GLY A 302 10.83 2.33 -5.87
N PHE A 303 9.52 2.27 -5.66
CA PHE A 303 8.61 1.60 -6.59
C PHE A 303 8.58 2.29 -7.96
N LEU A 304 8.52 3.62 -8.03
CA LEU A 304 8.63 4.35 -9.29
C LEU A 304 9.94 4.06 -10.03
N VAL A 305 11.07 4.02 -9.32
CA VAL A 305 12.36 3.65 -9.90
C VAL A 305 12.35 2.21 -10.41
N ALA A 306 11.85 1.26 -9.60
CA ALA A 306 11.71 -0.13 -9.99
C ALA A 306 10.86 -0.27 -11.26
N ASN A 307 9.74 0.43 -11.37
CA ASN A 307 8.91 0.43 -12.58
C ASN A 307 9.67 0.92 -13.81
N SER A 308 10.45 2.01 -13.67
CA SER A 308 11.23 2.56 -14.81
C SER A 308 12.37 1.65 -15.29
N VAL A 309 12.87 0.74 -14.45
CA VAL A 309 14.02 -0.13 -14.75
C VAL A 309 13.59 -1.57 -15.03
N LEU A 310 12.80 -2.14 -14.12
CA LEU A 310 12.38 -3.54 -14.15
C LEU A 310 11.10 -3.74 -14.94
N SER A 311 10.33 -2.69 -15.22
CA SER A 311 8.97 -2.74 -15.76
C SER A 311 7.91 -3.00 -14.68
N GLN A 312 6.70 -2.52 -14.92
CA GLN A 312 5.53 -2.70 -14.04
C GLN A 312 5.12 -4.17 -13.94
N ALA A 313 5.19 -4.93 -15.04
CA ALA A 313 4.85 -6.36 -15.08
C ALA A 313 5.69 -7.24 -14.13
N ILE A 314 6.83 -6.72 -13.65
CA ILE A 314 7.73 -7.41 -12.71
C ILE A 314 7.71 -6.74 -11.33
N SER A 315 7.79 -5.41 -11.30
CA SER A 315 7.87 -4.66 -10.05
C SER A 315 6.61 -4.75 -9.22
N PHE A 316 5.42 -4.70 -9.85
CA PHE A 316 4.15 -4.77 -9.12
C PHE A 316 4.02 -6.04 -8.29
N PRO A 317 4.08 -7.25 -8.89
CA PRO A 317 4.03 -8.49 -8.11
C PRO A 317 5.06 -8.52 -6.98
N LEU A 318 6.34 -8.22 -7.26
CA LEU A 318 7.40 -8.27 -6.25
C LEU A 318 7.15 -7.32 -5.07
N ILE A 319 6.79 -6.07 -5.35
CA ILE A 319 6.61 -5.03 -4.32
C ILE A 319 5.27 -5.17 -3.60
N THR A 320 4.24 -5.78 -4.19
CA THR A 320 2.96 -5.99 -3.48
C THR A 320 2.97 -7.21 -2.56
N ILE A 321 3.77 -8.23 -2.86
CA ILE A 321 3.83 -9.48 -2.07
C ILE A 321 4.80 -9.34 -0.89
N GLY A 322 5.95 -8.70 -1.12
CA GLY A 322 7.05 -8.61 -0.15
C GLY A 322 6.69 -7.95 1.20
N PRO A 323 5.99 -6.80 1.24
CA PRO A 323 5.70 -6.06 2.47
C PRO A 323 4.98 -6.90 3.53
N GLY A 324 4.08 -7.79 3.10
CA GLY A 324 3.35 -8.66 4.01
C GLY A 324 4.26 -9.60 4.80
N THR A 325 5.38 -10.05 4.20
CA THR A 325 6.35 -10.90 4.89
C THR A 325 7.13 -10.11 5.94
N ILE A 326 7.52 -8.88 5.62
CA ILE A 326 8.21 -7.98 6.56
C ILE A 326 7.30 -7.59 7.73
N ALA A 327 6.03 -7.26 7.44
CA ALA A 327 5.03 -6.96 8.47
C ALA A 327 4.86 -8.12 9.45
N VAL A 328 4.81 -9.37 8.95
CA VAL A 328 4.74 -10.57 9.80
C VAL A 328 5.97 -10.71 10.69
N PHE A 329 7.19 -10.41 10.20
CA PHE A 329 8.38 -10.43 11.06
C PHE A 329 8.28 -9.40 12.19
N TRP A 330 7.77 -8.19 11.94
CA TRP A 330 7.49 -7.23 13.00
C TRP A 330 6.44 -7.73 14.00
N SER A 331 5.38 -8.39 13.51
CA SER A 331 4.34 -8.99 14.36
C SER A 331 4.88 -10.11 15.25
N ILE A 332 5.87 -10.89 14.80
CA ILE A 332 6.49 -11.97 15.60
C ILE A 332 7.52 -11.41 16.59
N PHE A 333 8.50 -10.63 16.12
CA PHE A 333 9.67 -10.28 16.92
C PHE A 333 9.46 -9.04 17.79
N TYR A 334 8.74 -8.03 17.27
CA TYR A 334 8.58 -6.75 17.95
C TYR A 334 7.25 -6.66 18.71
N PHE A 335 6.12 -6.90 18.03
CA PHE A 335 4.81 -6.84 18.68
C PHE A 335 4.47 -8.12 19.45
N LYS A 336 5.10 -9.25 19.09
CA LYS A 336 4.85 -10.58 19.68
C LYS A 336 3.37 -10.98 19.66
N GLU A 337 2.65 -10.55 18.62
CA GLU A 337 1.21 -10.76 18.43
C GLU A 337 0.88 -12.07 17.72
N ILE A 338 1.88 -12.72 17.11
CA ILE A 338 1.72 -14.02 16.43
C ILE A 338 2.56 -15.06 17.17
N SER A 339 1.89 -16.06 17.73
CA SER A 339 2.52 -17.20 18.38
C SER A 339 1.83 -18.52 17.99
N GLY A 340 2.50 -19.65 18.24
CA GLY A 340 1.95 -20.99 18.00
C GLY A 340 2.51 -21.70 16.76
N ARG A 341 2.65 -23.03 16.88
CA ARG A 341 3.26 -23.89 15.85
C ARG A 341 2.53 -23.83 14.51
N ARG A 342 1.19 -23.79 14.53
CA ARG A 342 0.35 -23.70 13.33
C ARG A 342 0.60 -22.39 12.58
N ASN A 343 0.61 -21.26 13.27
CA ASN A 343 0.85 -19.95 12.68
C ASN A 343 2.26 -19.87 12.08
N TYR A 344 3.27 -20.35 12.80
CA TYR A 344 4.64 -20.41 12.25
C TYR A 344 4.75 -21.31 11.01
N LEU A 345 4.08 -22.45 10.98
CA LEU A 345 4.07 -23.32 9.81
C LEU A 345 3.42 -22.64 8.60
N ILE A 346 2.28 -21.95 8.78
CA ILE A 346 1.61 -21.19 7.71
C ILE A 346 2.54 -20.09 7.18
N ILE A 347 3.23 -19.37 8.07
CA ILE A 347 4.17 -18.31 7.70
C ILE A 347 5.34 -18.87 6.90
N ILE A 348 5.95 -19.97 7.34
CA ILE A 348 7.08 -20.61 6.63
C ILE A 348 6.64 -21.08 5.25
N VAL A 349 5.54 -21.83 5.16
CA VAL A 349 5.01 -22.34 3.89
C VAL A 349 4.61 -21.20 2.95
N GLY A 350 3.89 -20.20 3.46
CA GLY A 350 3.51 -19.03 2.69
C GLY A 350 4.72 -18.24 2.18
N THR A 351 5.73 -18.04 3.03
CA THR A 351 6.96 -17.32 2.65
C THR A 351 7.75 -18.09 1.59
N PHE A 352 7.79 -19.42 1.69
CA PHE A 352 8.40 -20.28 0.67
C PHE A 352 7.71 -20.11 -0.70
N PHE A 353 6.38 -20.14 -0.75
CA PHE A 353 5.64 -19.89 -2.00
C PHE A 353 5.86 -18.47 -2.54
N ARG A 354 5.99 -17.46 -1.67
CA ARG A 354 6.33 -16.09 -2.08
C ARG A 354 7.71 -15.98 -2.70
N ILE A 355 8.71 -16.67 -2.14
CA ILE A 355 10.06 -16.73 -2.70
C ILE A 355 10.04 -17.41 -4.07
N ILE A 356 9.34 -18.53 -4.21
CA ILE A 356 9.18 -19.20 -5.52
C ILE A 356 8.53 -18.27 -6.53
N SER A 357 7.40 -17.64 -6.16
CA SER A 357 6.72 -16.66 -7.02
C SER A 357 7.67 -15.55 -7.48
N ALA A 358 8.42 -14.94 -6.55
CA ALA A 358 9.38 -13.89 -6.86
C ALA A 358 10.48 -14.39 -7.81
N ILE A 359 11.04 -15.58 -7.59
CA ILE A 359 12.05 -16.17 -8.48
C ILE A 359 11.49 -16.36 -9.89
N LEU A 360 10.27 -16.91 -10.03
CA LEU A 360 9.64 -17.12 -11.33
C LEU A 360 9.38 -15.78 -12.07
N ILE A 361 8.94 -14.76 -11.34
CA ILE A 361 8.74 -13.42 -11.90
C ILE A 361 10.07 -12.80 -12.34
N ILE A 362 11.14 -12.91 -11.54
CA ILE A 362 12.46 -12.40 -11.88
C ILE A 362 13.02 -13.11 -13.12
N LEU A 363 12.94 -14.44 -13.15
CA LEU A 363 13.39 -15.25 -14.28
C LEU A 363 12.58 -15.01 -15.55
N SER A 364 11.38 -14.42 -15.45
CA SER A 364 10.58 -14.06 -16.62
C SER A 364 11.16 -12.89 -17.42
N LYS A 365 12.09 -12.14 -16.83
CA LYS A 365 12.91 -11.11 -17.50
C LYS A 365 14.27 -11.69 -17.86
N PRO A 366 14.75 -11.53 -19.11
CA PRO A 366 16.15 -11.86 -19.41
C PRO A 366 17.10 -10.98 -18.59
N ILE A 367 18.19 -11.58 -18.14
CA ILE A 367 19.42 -10.83 -17.91
C ILE A 367 19.99 -10.58 -19.30
N PRO A 368 20.13 -9.32 -19.76
CA PRO A 368 20.79 -9.04 -21.03
C PRO A 368 22.20 -9.66 -20.96
N ARG A 369 22.46 -10.62 -21.85
CA ARG A 369 23.75 -11.29 -21.96
C ARG A 369 24.82 -10.35 -22.49
#